data_AF-A0A7J4RZA3-F1
#
_entry.id   AF-A0A7J4RZA3-F1
#
_cell.length_a   1.000
_cell.length_b   1.000
_cell.length_c   1.000
_cell.angle_alpha   90.00
_cell.angle_beta   90.00
_cell.angle_gamma   90.00
#
_symmetry.space_group_name_H-M   'P 1'
#
loop_
_entity.id
_entity.type
_entity.pdbx_description
1 polymer ?
#
loop_
_entity_poly.entity_id
_entity_poly.type
_entity_poly.pdbx_seq_one_letter_code
_entity_poly.pdbx_strand_id
1 'polypeptide(L)' 'MTTTTSSIFNLKNSELVAEISEEAKEFPKYTTQIINLANQNAQGTRPKVVGQLSELIQECPHKE' A
#
# COMPACT_ATOMS: atom_id res chain seq x y z
N MET A 1 7.79 -4.51 -34.94
CA MET A 1 7.75 -5.64 -34.00
C MET A 1 8.69 -5.32 -32.84
N THR A 2 8.21 -4.59 -31.84
CA THR A 2 8.98 -4.26 -30.63
C THR A 2 8.42 -5.07 -29.48
N THR A 3 9.19 -6.01 -28.97
CA THR A 3 8.86 -6.85 -27.83
C THR A 3 8.88 -6.00 -26.55
N THR A 4 7.72 -5.73 -25.95
CA THR A 4 7.64 -5.11 -24.62
C THR A 4 7.92 -6.19 -23.58
N THR A 5 9.13 -6.18 -23.04
CA THR A 5 9.50 -6.98 -21.86
C THR A 5 8.78 -6.38 -20.66
N SER A 6 7.67 -6.96 -20.21
CA SER A 6 7.11 -6.70 -18.88
C SER A 6 8.09 -7.23 -17.84
N SER A 7 9.03 -6.39 -17.42
CA SER A 7 9.92 -6.68 -16.30
C SER A 7 9.15 -6.53 -14.99
N ILE A 8 9.10 -7.60 -14.22
CA ILE A 8 8.54 -7.59 -12.86
C ILE A 8 9.43 -6.71 -11.98
N PHE A 9 8.90 -5.55 -11.58
CA PHE A 9 9.60 -4.64 -10.66
C PHE A 9 9.35 -5.10 -9.21
N ASN A 10 10.42 -5.52 -8.52
CA ASN A 10 10.36 -5.88 -7.10
C ASN A 10 10.83 -4.69 -6.27
N LEU A 11 9.90 -4.00 -5.62
CA LEU A 11 10.19 -2.87 -4.74
C LEU A 11 10.20 -3.33 -3.28
N LYS A 12 11.26 -2.99 -2.54
CA LYS A 12 11.35 -3.35 -1.11
C LYS A 12 10.58 -2.35 -0.26
N ASN A 13 9.93 -2.85 0.78
CA ASN A 13 9.19 -1.99 1.72
C ASN A 13 10.10 -0.94 2.40
N SER A 14 11.37 -1.26 2.64
CA SER A 14 12.35 -0.31 3.17
C SER A 14 12.57 0.91 2.27
N GLU A 15 12.52 0.72 0.95
CA GLU A 15 12.68 1.80 -0.04
C GLU A 15 11.43 2.68 -0.07
N LEU A 16 10.24 2.09 0.05
CA LEU A 16 8.99 2.84 0.20
C LEU A 16 8.95 3.69 1.47
N VAL A 17 9.41 3.14 2.59
CA VAL A 17 9.44 3.86 3.86
C VAL A 17 10.38 5.05 3.78
N ALA A 18 11.54 4.92 3.13
CA ALA A 18 12.48 6.03 2.95
C ALA A 18 11.94 7.13 2.00
N GLU A 19 11.16 6.75 0.98
CA GLU A 19 10.55 7.72 0.06
C GLU A 19 9.36 8.46 0.70
N ILE A 20 8.54 7.74 1.47
CA ILE A 20 7.32 8.30 2.08
C ILE A 20 7.64 9.05 3.39
N SER A 21 8.68 8.61 4.10
CA SER A 21 9.14 9.18 5.35
C SER A 21 10.59 9.60 5.18
N GLU A 22 10.87 10.91 5.28
CA GLU A 22 12.22 11.48 5.18
C GLU A 22 13.25 10.73 6.04
N GLU A 23 12.81 10.11 7.14
CA GLU A 23 13.58 9.14 7.92
C GLU A 23 12.80 7.86 8.21
N ALA A 24 13.44 6.70 8.05
CA ALA A 24 12.90 5.42 8.49
C ALA A 24 12.87 5.36 10.02
N LYS A 25 11.72 5.70 10.62
CA LYS A 25 11.56 5.73 12.06
C LYS A 25 11.50 4.32 12.64
N GLU A 26 12.39 4.01 13.58
CA GLU A 26 12.28 2.78 14.35
C GLU A 26 11.16 2.91 15.38
N PHE A 27 10.19 2.00 15.30
CA PHE A 27 9.09 1.92 16.24
C PHE A 27 9.32 0.81 17.27
N PRO A 28 8.84 0.96 18.52
CA PRO A 28 8.85 -0.12 19.50
C PRO A 28 8.19 -1.39 18.98
N LYS A 29 8.66 -2.55 19.45
CA LYS A 29 8.28 -3.91 19.00
C LYS A 29 6.77 -4.15 18.80
N TYR A 30 5.92 -3.48 19.56
CA TYR A 30 4.47 -3.71 19.59
C TYR A 30 3.64 -2.62 18.91
N THR A 31 4.29 -1.60 18.33
CA THR A 31 3.60 -0.45 17.74
C THR A 31 2.60 -0.85 16.67
N THR A 32 3.01 -1.72 15.74
CA THR A 32 2.13 -2.23 14.67
C THR A 32 0.89 -2.93 15.23
N GLN A 33 1.04 -3.71 16.30
CA GLN A 33 -0.06 -4.46 16.89
C GLN A 33 -1.07 -3.53 17.59
N ILE A 34 -0.56 -2.51 18.28
CA ILE A 34 -1.39 -1.48 18.93
C ILE A 34 -2.17 -0.68 17.87
N ILE A 35 -1.51 -0.25 16.79
CA ILE A 35 -2.16 0.48 15.69
C ILE A 35 -3.27 -0.38 15.06
N ASN A 36 -2.99 -1.65 14.79
CA ASN A 36 -3.97 -2.56 14.21
C ASN A 36 -5.18 -2.77 15.13
N LEU A 37 -4.96 -2.92 16.44
CA LEU A 37 -6.04 -3.07 17.42
C LEU A 37 -6.90 -1.80 17.50
N ALA A 38 -6.27 -0.62 17.55
CA ALA A 38 -6.99 0.65 17.55
C ALA A 38 -7.85 0.81 16.29
N ASN A 39 -7.31 0.48 15.11
CA ASN A 39 -8.03 0.55 13.83
C ASN A 39 -9.22 -0.41 13.78
N GLN A 40 -9.11 -1.61 14.37
CA GLN A 40 -10.22 -2.56 14.47
C GLN A 40 -11.34 -2.04 15.39
N ASN A 41 -10.98 -1.51 16.56
CA ASN A 41 -11.94 -0.95 17.51
C ASN A 41 -12.67 0.28 16.96
N ALA A 42 -11.93 1.18 16.28
CA ALA A 42 -12.49 2.34 15.59
C ALA A 42 -13.31 1.96 14.35
N GLN A 43 -13.28 0.68 13.93
CA GLN A 43 -13.88 0.19 12.69
C GLN A 43 -13.38 0.95 11.45
N GLY A 44 -12.16 1.49 11.53
CA GLY A 44 -11.57 2.37 10.51
C GLY A 44 -11.31 1.66 9.19
N THR A 45 -11.20 0.33 9.18
CA THR A 45 -10.96 -0.48 7.98
C THR A 45 -12.24 -0.99 7.31
N ARG A 46 -13.43 -0.60 7.80
CA ARG A 46 -14.68 -1.01 7.13
C ARG A 46 -14.73 -0.41 5.72
N PRO A 47 -15.21 -1.16 4.70
CA PRO A 47 -15.25 -0.66 3.32
C PRO A 47 -15.96 0.68 3.15
N LYS A 48 -16.97 0.95 3.98
CA LYS A 48 -17.70 2.24 4.00
C LYS A 48 -16.83 3.44 4.39
N VAL A 49 -15.71 3.23 5.11
CA VAL A 49 -14.84 4.28 5.63
C VAL A 49 -13.62 4.48 4.73
N VAL A 50 -12.95 3.40 4.31
CA VAL A 50 -11.71 3.47 3.52
C VAL A 50 -11.91 3.38 2.00
N GLY A 51 -13.12 3.06 1.54
CA GLY A 51 -13.39 2.76 0.14
C GLY A 51 -12.81 1.41 -0.30
N GLN A 52 -12.98 1.04 -1.57
CA GLN A 52 -12.33 -0.15 -2.13
C GLN A 52 -11.18 0.24 -3.06
N LEU A 53 -10.09 -0.53 -3.00
CA LEU A 53 -8.93 -0.30 -3.87
C LEU A 53 -9.28 -0.55 -5.35
N SER A 54 -10.22 -1.45 -5.62
CA SER A 54 -10.83 -1.67 -6.93
C SER A 54 -11.60 -0.46 -7.48
N GLU A 55 -12.09 0.44 -6.63
CA GLU A 55 -12.72 1.69 -7.07
C GLU A 55 -11.67 2.71 -7.53
N LEU A 56 -10.43 2.60 -7.04
CA LEU A 56 -9.30 3.47 -7.41
C LEU A 56 -8.60 3.00 -8.68
N ILE A 57 -8.51 1.68 -8.89
CA ILE A 57 -7.95 1.10 -10.10
C ILE A 57 -9.02 1.09 -11.17
N GLN A 58 -9.07 2.15 -11.97
CA GLN A 58 -9.78 2.10 -13.26
C GLN A 58 -9.06 1.06 -14.13
N GLU A 59 -9.80 0.08 -14.65
CA GLU A 59 -9.28 -0.84 -15.68
C GLU A 59 -8.52 0.00 -16.71
N CYS A 60 -7.23 -0.29 -16.90
CA CYS A 60 -6.41 0.46 -17.86
C CYS A 60 -7.19 0.52 -19.18
N PRO A 61 -7.54 1.71 -19.70
CA PRO A 61 -8.40 1.85 -20.87
C PRO A 61 -7.75 1.31 -22.16
N HIS A 62 -6.53 0.79 -22.08
CA HIS A 62 -5.79 0.25 -23.20
C HIS A 62 -6.01 -1.27 -23.29
N LYS A 63 -6.92 -1.64 -24.18
CA LYS A 63 -7.14 -3.00 -24.65
C LYS A 63 -6.62 -3.08 -26.08
N GLU A 64 -5.38 -3.54 -26.24
CA GLU A 64 -4.81 -3.99 -27.52
C GLU A 64 -4.21 -5.39 -27.35
#